data_AF-A0A2E6C8N6-F1
#
_entry.id   AF-A0A2E6C8N6-F1
#
_cell.length_a   1.000
_cell.length_b   1.000
_cell.length_c   1.000
_cell.angle_alpha   90.00
_cell.angle_beta   90.00
_cell.angle_gamma   90.00
#
_symmetry.space_group_name_H-M   'P 1'
#
loop_
_entity.id
_entity.type
_entity.pdbx_description
1 polymer ?
#
loop_
_entity_poly.entity_id
_entity_poly.type
_entity_poly.pdbx_seq_one_letter_code
_entity_poly.pdbx_strand_id
1 'polypeptide(L)'
;MLVITASVMTAVADWAGWHYVWRHENVTAEQEPNKHSAVSIFFSYYLPFMPSLAVLLGPAKLGLYNQGFATVSTTILFAVLAVVTGGVAASAWSLGQKELTEKESRKLIDKENSLPSHALSHLKWTTGMLITCSMFWIFLLVR
;
A
#
# COMPACT_ATOMS: atom_id res chain seq x y z
N MET A 1 11.68 -17.15 0.09
CA MET A 1 10.76 -17.19 1.24
C MET A 1 10.43 -15.78 1.74
N LEU A 2 11.41 -14.99 2.21
CA LEU A 2 11.15 -13.61 2.71
C LEU A 2 10.47 -12.68 1.70
N VAL A 3 10.84 -12.76 0.41
CA VAL A 3 10.21 -11.96 -0.66
C VAL A 3 8.72 -12.28 -0.82
N ILE A 4 8.35 -13.56 -0.72
CA ILE A 4 6.95 -14.00 -0.80
C ILE A 4 6.18 -13.49 0.41
N THR A 5 6.76 -13.59 1.61
CA THR A 5 6.18 -13.01 2.82
C THR A 5 5.97 -11.50 2.68
N ALA A 6 6.95 -10.77 2.13
CA ALA A 6 6.85 -9.33 1.88
C ALA A 6 5.71 -8.99 0.89
N SER A 7 5.60 -9.77 -0.20
CA SER A 7 4.51 -9.63 -1.18
C SER A 7 3.14 -9.83 -0.55
N VAL A 8 2.95 -10.92 0.22
CA VAL A 8 1.68 -11.23 0.88
C VAL A 8 1.34 -10.17 1.93
N MET A 9 2.31 -9.75 2.74
CA MET A 9 2.10 -8.73 3.76
C MET A 9 1.68 -7.39 3.15
N THR A 10 2.30 -7.01 2.01
CA THR A 10 1.94 -5.79 1.27
C THR A 10 0.51 -5.88 0.73
N ALA A 11 0.14 -7.00 0.10
CA ALA A 11 -1.21 -7.19 -0.42
C ALA A 11 -2.28 -7.16 0.68
N VAL A 12 -1.99 -7.74 1.86
CA VAL A 12 -2.90 -7.69 3.01
C VAL A 12 -3.01 -6.27 3.57
N ALA A 13 -1.90 -5.54 3.69
CA ALA A 13 -1.89 -4.16 4.15
C ALA A 13 -2.66 -3.23 3.20
N ASP A 14 -2.47 -3.39 1.89
CA ASP A 14 -3.18 -2.62 0.87
C ASP A 14 -4.67 -2.97 0.84
N TRP A 15 -5.02 -4.26 0.93
CA TRP A 15 -6.42 -4.69 1.05
C TRP A 15 -7.08 -4.09 2.29
N ALA A 16 -6.42 -4.14 3.43
CA ALA A 16 -6.93 -3.58 4.68
C ALA A 16 -7.11 -2.05 4.58
N GLY A 17 -6.11 -1.34 4.04
CA GLY A 17 -6.19 0.10 3.80
C GLY A 17 -7.37 0.44 2.89
N TRP A 18 -7.52 -0.26 1.77
CA TRP A 18 -8.65 -0.04 0.88
C TRP A 18 -9.99 -0.37 1.53
N HIS A 19 -10.11 -1.56 2.13
CA HIS A 19 -11.36 -2.09 2.62
C HIS A 19 -11.92 -1.30 3.79
N TYR A 20 -11.07 -0.83 4.70
CA TYR A 20 -11.52 -0.14 5.91
C TYR A 20 -11.45 1.39 5.81
N VAL A 21 -10.68 1.94 4.87
CA VAL A 21 -10.45 3.39 4.78
C VAL A 21 -10.89 3.93 3.43
N TRP A 22 -10.15 3.62 2.36
CA TRP A 22 -10.24 4.37 1.10
C TRP A 22 -11.52 4.12 0.32
N ARG A 23 -12.16 2.96 0.48
CA ARG A 23 -13.46 2.70 -0.15
C ARG A 23 -14.59 3.59 0.40
N HIS A 24 -14.38 4.23 1.55
CA HIS A 24 -15.36 5.08 2.22
C HIS A 24 -15.05 6.58 2.04
N GLU A 25 -14.06 6.92 1.22
CA GLU A 25 -13.68 8.31 0.96
C GLU A 25 -14.73 9.01 0.08
N ASN A 26 -15.23 10.17 0.52
CA ASN A 26 -16.22 10.99 -0.20
C ASN A 26 -17.52 10.25 -0.55
N VAL A 27 -17.90 9.26 0.27
CA VAL A 27 -19.13 8.50 0.13
C VAL A 27 -20.13 9.01 1.17
N THR A 28 -21.31 9.48 0.75
CA THR A 28 -22.40 9.81 1.69
C THR A 28 -23.08 8.55 2.21
N ALA A 29 -23.84 8.64 3.31
CA ALA A 29 -24.45 7.47 3.97
C ALA A 29 -25.37 6.63 3.06
N GLU A 30 -25.86 7.20 1.95
CA GLU A 30 -26.74 6.55 0.98
C GLU A 30 -26.01 6.05 -0.27
N GLN A 31 -24.72 6.33 -0.41
CA GLN A 31 -23.94 6.03 -1.60
C GLN A 31 -23.15 4.74 -1.41
N GLU A 32 -23.06 3.90 -2.46
CA GLU A 32 -22.26 2.69 -2.38
C GLU A 32 -20.76 3.03 -2.20
N PRO A 33 -20.00 2.20 -1.46
CA PRO A 33 -18.56 2.39 -1.32
C PRO A 33 -17.85 2.41 -2.68
N ASN A 34 -16.76 3.19 -2.77
CA ASN A 34 -15.96 3.27 -3.98
C ASN A 34 -15.45 1.88 -4.40
N LYS A 35 -15.44 1.64 -5.71
CA LYS A 35 -14.86 0.44 -6.31
C LYS A 35 -13.37 0.66 -6.58
N HIS A 36 -12.60 -0.41 -6.52
CA HIS A 36 -11.19 -0.35 -6.88
C HIS A 36 -11.05 0.10 -8.34
N SER A 37 -10.22 1.12 -8.58
CA SER A 37 -9.75 1.43 -9.94
C SER A 37 -8.77 0.37 -10.41
N ALA A 38 -8.70 0.11 -11.72
CA ALA A 38 -7.74 -0.81 -12.32
C ALA A 38 -6.28 -0.51 -11.92
N VAL A 39 -5.94 0.77 -11.79
CA VAL A 39 -4.61 1.22 -11.33
C VAL A 39 -4.38 0.80 -9.88
N SER A 40 -5.38 0.98 -9.01
CA SER A 40 -5.29 0.55 -7.61
C SER A 40 -5.14 -0.97 -7.50
N ILE A 41 -5.86 -1.75 -8.30
CA ILE A 41 -5.72 -3.22 -8.31
C ILE A 41 -4.29 -3.62 -8.71
N PHE A 42 -3.75 -2.98 -9.74
CA PHE A 42 -2.39 -3.26 -10.21
C PHE A 42 -1.34 -2.99 -9.11
N PHE A 43 -1.37 -1.81 -8.49
CA PHE A 43 -0.41 -1.46 -7.44
C PHE A 43 -0.57 -2.29 -6.17
N SER A 44 -1.79 -2.70 -5.82
CA SER A 44 -2.06 -3.43 -4.57
C SER A 44 -1.88 -4.96 -4.68
N TYR A 45 -2.12 -5.55 -5.84
CA TYR A 45 -2.16 -7.02 -5.97
C TYR A 45 -1.25 -7.59 -7.05
N TYR A 46 -0.87 -6.82 -8.07
CA TYR A 46 0.01 -7.31 -9.12
C TYR A 46 1.47 -6.95 -8.84
N LEU A 47 1.75 -5.65 -8.67
CA LEU A 47 3.09 -5.13 -8.46
C LEU A 47 3.82 -5.79 -7.27
N PRO A 48 3.20 -5.99 -6.10
CA PRO A 48 3.90 -6.54 -4.94
C PRO A 48 4.36 -7.99 -5.13
N PHE A 49 3.75 -8.74 -6.05
CA PHE A 49 4.11 -10.14 -6.34
C PHE A 49 5.14 -10.30 -7.45
N MET A 50 5.42 -9.25 -8.24
CA MET A 50 6.44 -9.29 -9.30
C MET A 50 7.83 -9.75 -8.80
N PRO A 51 8.35 -9.27 -7.65
CA PRO A 51 9.62 -9.77 -7.15
C PRO A 51 9.56 -11.26 -6.75
N SER A 52 8.43 -11.71 -6.19
CA SER A 52 8.22 -13.12 -5.86
C SER A 52 8.22 -14.00 -7.09
N LEU A 53 7.57 -13.55 -8.17
CA LEU A 53 7.59 -14.22 -9.46
C LEU A 53 9.01 -14.27 -10.05
N ALA A 54 9.76 -13.17 -10.02
CA ALA A 54 11.13 -13.13 -10.51
C ALA A 54 12.06 -14.10 -9.77
N VAL A 55 11.89 -14.26 -8.45
CA VAL A 55 12.67 -15.23 -7.65
C VAL A 55 12.25 -16.67 -7.93
N LEU A 56 10.94 -16.94 -8.02
CA LEU A 56 10.41 -18.29 -8.25
C LEU A 56 10.67 -18.80 -9.67
N LEU A 57 10.53 -17.91 -10.65
CA LEU A 57 10.68 -18.18 -12.07
C LEU A 57 12.08 -17.80 -12.58
N GLY A 58 13.06 -17.82 -11.68
CA GLY A 58 14.44 -17.42 -11.94
C GLY A 58 15.12 -18.17 -13.09
N PRO A 59 16.34 -17.75 -13.46
CA PRO A 59 17.15 -18.36 -14.51
C PRO A 59 17.28 -19.88 -14.37
N ALA A 60 17.40 -20.37 -13.13
CA ALA A 60 17.54 -21.78 -12.81
C ALA A 60 16.29 -22.63 -13.12
N LYS A 61 15.12 -22.00 -13.31
CA LYS A 61 13.85 -22.68 -13.60
C LYS A 61 13.38 -22.48 -15.03
N LEU A 62 13.47 -21.26 -15.56
CA LEU A 62 12.95 -20.94 -16.89
C LEU A 62 14.05 -20.78 -17.97
N GLY A 63 15.29 -20.48 -17.59
CA GLY A 63 16.39 -20.25 -18.55
C GLY A 63 16.19 -19.05 -19.50
N LEU A 64 15.10 -18.27 -19.34
CA LEU A 64 14.72 -17.18 -20.26
C LEU A 64 15.58 -15.92 -20.10
N TYR A 65 16.23 -15.73 -18.95
CA TYR A 65 17.04 -14.55 -18.65
C TYR A 65 18.21 -14.93 -17.74
N ASN A 66 19.27 -14.11 -17.75
CA ASN A 66 20.47 -14.38 -16.98
C ASN A 66 20.34 -13.97 -15.50
N GLN A 67 21.26 -14.45 -14.67
CA GLN A 67 21.25 -14.17 -13.23
C GLN A 67 21.48 -12.70 -12.90
N GLY A 68 22.29 -11.98 -13.68
CA GLY A 68 22.48 -10.54 -13.49
C GLY A 68 21.21 -9.73 -13.68
N PHE A 69 20.43 -10.03 -14.72
CA PHE A 69 19.14 -9.41 -14.99
C PHE A 69 18.13 -9.72 -13.87
N ALA A 70 18.10 -10.97 -13.40
CA ALA A 70 17.27 -11.37 -12.27
C ALA A 70 17.56 -10.50 -11.03
N THR A 71 18.84 -10.37 -10.68
CA THR A 71 19.26 -9.56 -9.54
C THR A 71 18.88 -8.10 -9.72
N VAL A 72 19.29 -7.46 -10.82
CA VAL A 72 19.02 -6.03 -11.06
C VAL A 72 17.53 -5.72 -11.08
N SER A 73 16.72 -6.53 -11.78
CA SER A 73 15.28 -6.32 -11.83
C SER A 73 14.62 -6.48 -10.46
N THR A 74 15.01 -7.46 -9.65
CA THR A 74 14.50 -7.61 -8.28
C THR A 74 14.91 -6.45 -7.37
N THR A 75 16.15 -5.95 -7.47
CA THR A 75 16.61 -4.78 -6.71
C THR A 75 15.77 -3.54 -7.03
N ILE A 76 15.51 -3.29 -8.32
CA ILE A 76 14.65 -2.16 -8.74
C ILE A 76 13.24 -2.34 -8.18
N LEU A 77 12.67 -3.54 -8.27
CA LEU A 77 11.33 -3.82 -7.75
C LEU A 77 11.25 -3.63 -6.23
N PHE A 78 12.28 -4.03 -5.47
CA PHE A 78 12.33 -3.79 -4.03
C PHE A 78 12.38 -2.29 -3.71
N ALA A 79 13.19 -1.52 -4.44
CA ALA A 79 13.26 -0.07 -4.28
C ALA A 79 11.92 0.61 -4.60
N VAL A 80 11.26 0.21 -5.69
CA VAL A 80 9.93 0.72 -6.06
C VAL A 80 8.92 0.40 -4.96
N LEU A 81 8.88 -0.83 -4.45
CA LEU A 81 7.92 -1.23 -3.41
C LEU A 81 8.18 -0.51 -2.09
N ALA A 82 9.44 -0.28 -1.71
CA ALA A 82 9.80 0.51 -0.54
C ALA A 82 9.26 1.95 -0.65
N VAL A 83 9.45 2.59 -1.82
CA VAL A 83 8.99 3.96 -2.07
C VAL A 83 7.47 4.04 -2.13
N VAL A 84 6.81 3.11 -2.83
CA VAL A 84 5.34 3.10 -2.97
C VAL A 84 4.68 2.90 -1.61
N THR A 85 5.06 1.85 -0.87
CA THR A 85 4.47 1.58 0.46
C THR A 85 4.76 2.71 1.45
N GLY A 86 5.96 3.29 1.42
CA GLY A 86 6.33 4.45 2.24
C GLY A 86 5.56 5.72 1.86
N GLY A 87 5.36 5.96 0.56
CA GLY A 87 4.60 7.11 0.06
C GLY A 87 3.13 7.05 0.41
N VAL A 88 2.49 5.88 0.26
CA VAL A 88 1.09 5.67 0.68
C VAL A 88 0.95 5.84 2.20
N ALA A 89 1.88 5.30 2.98
CA ALA A 89 1.89 5.50 4.43
C ALA A 89 2.04 6.97 4.83
N ALA A 90 2.95 7.71 4.19
CA ALA A 90 3.15 9.14 4.45
C ALA A 90 1.89 9.96 4.10
N SER A 91 1.23 9.64 2.98
CA SER A 91 -0.04 10.27 2.59
C SER A 91 -1.14 10.02 3.63
N ALA A 92 -1.31 8.76 4.05
CA ALA A 92 -2.27 8.36 5.07
C ALA A 92 -2.01 9.05 6.42
N TRP A 93 -0.74 9.15 6.82
CA TRP A 93 -0.33 9.86 8.02
C TRP A 93 -0.63 11.36 7.94
N SER A 94 -0.33 12.01 6.82
CA SER A 94 -0.62 13.42 6.58
C SER A 94 -2.11 13.72 6.69
N LEU A 95 -2.96 12.88 6.10
CA LEU A 95 -4.42 12.99 6.22
C LEU A 95 -4.87 12.82 7.67
N GLY A 96 -4.35 11.82 8.39
CA GLY A 96 -4.65 11.64 9.81
C GLY A 96 -4.29 12.86 10.68
N GLN A 97 -3.16 13.52 10.41
CA GLN A 97 -2.75 14.73 11.12
C GLN A 97 -3.62 15.95 10.78
N LYS A 98 -4.02 16.11 9.51
CA LYS A 98 -4.95 17.16 9.10
C LYS A 98 -6.30 17.00 9.79
N GLU A 99 -6.83 15.78 9.87
CA GLU A 99 -8.10 15.50 10.54
C GLU A 99 -8.03 15.77 12.05
N LEU A 100 -6.90 15.52 12.72
CA LEU A 100 -6.75 15.85 14.14
C LEU A 100 -6.68 17.36 14.37
N THR A 101 -5.99 18.09 13.49
CA THR A 101 -5.78 19.54 13.62
C THR A 101 -7.02 20.35 13.23
N GLU A 102 -7.76 19.91 12.21
CA GLU A 102 -8.91 20.64 11.67
C GLU A 102 -10.26 20.24 12.27
N LYS A 103 -10.28 19.34 13.27
CA LYS A 103 -11.50 18.79 13.88
C LYS A 103 -12.46 19.87 14.40
N GLU A 104 -11.93 20.93 15.01
CA GLU A 104 -12.74 22.03 15.54
C GLU A 104 -13.17 23.01 14.43
N SER A 105 -12.30 23.27 13.45
CA SER A 105 -12.60 24.15 12.33
C SER A 105 -13.62 23.56 11.35
N ARG A 106 -13.66 22.23 11.18
CA ARG A 106 -14.63 21.56 10.29
C ARG A 106 -16.05 21.52 10.83
N LYS A 107 -16.22 21.47 12.16
CA LYS A 107 -17.54 21.63 12.79
C LYS A 107 -18.20 22.97 12.47
N LEU A 108 -17.40 23.97 12.08
CA LEU A 108 -17.87 25.31 11.76
C LEU A 108 -18.14 25.52 10.26
N ILE A 109 -17.67 24.62 9.37
CA ILE A 109 -17.67 24.84 7.90
C ILE A 109 -18.49 23.77 7.14
N ASP A 110 -19.10 22.80 7.82
CA ASP A 110 -19.96 21.77 7.20
C ASP A 110 -19.29 21.11 5.97
N LYS A 111 -18.01 20.76 6.13
CA LYS A 111 -17.16 20.30 5.02
C LYS A 111 -17.47 18.83 4.67
N GLU A 112 -18.12 18.65 3.53
CA GLU A 112 -18.73 17.41 3.02
C GLU A 112 -17.73 16.29 2.62
N ASN A 113 -16.48 16.64 2.30
CA ASN A 113 -15.46 15.66 1.87
C ASN A 113 -14.57 15.20 3.03
N SER A 114 -15.09 14.34 3.89
CA SER A 114 -14.30 13.72 4.96
C SER A 114 -14.52 12.22 5.05
N LEU A 115 -13.45 11.49 5.39
CA LEU A 115 -13.53 10.08 5.75
C LEU A 115 -14.46 9.94 6.98
N PRO A 116 -15.41 8.99 6.96
CA PRO A 116 -16.30 8.79 8.09
C PRO A 116 -15.50 8.36 9.34
N SER A 117 -16.03 8.66 10.52
CA SER A 117 -15.35 8.45 11.80
C SER A 117 -14.88 7.00 12.03
N HIS A 118 -15.64 6.01 11.54
CA HIS A 118 -15.25 4.60 11.60
C HIS A 118 -14.01 4.32 10.72
N ALA A 119 -13.96 4.86 9.50
CA ALA A 119 -12.82 4.69 8.58
C ALA A 119 -11.54 5.35 9.14
N LEU A 120 -11.67 6.53 9.77
CA LEU A 120 -10.56 7.21 10.44
C LEU A 120 -9.98 6.40 11.60
N SER A 121 -10.81 5.59 12.30
CA SER A 121 -10.31 4.72 13.36
C SER A 121 -9.36 3.66 12.82
N HIS A 122 -9.56 3.22 11.57
CA HIS A 122 -8.72 2.22 10.95
C HIS A 122 -7.45 2.79 10.30
N LEU A 123 -7.44 4.08 9.98
CA LEU A 123 -6.31 4.76 9.33
C LEU A 123 -4.98 4.58 10.07
N LYS A 124 -4.98 4.61 11.42
CA LYS A 124 -3.75 4.51 12.21
C LYS A 124 -3.05 3.16 12.06
N TRP A 125 -3.79 2.05 12.19
CA TRP A 125 -3.18 0.72 12.13
C TRP A 125 -2.89 0.29 10.69
N THR A 126 -3.71 0.68 9.71
CA THR A 126 -3.43 0.41 8.29
C THR A 126 -2.19 1.16 7.82
N THR A 127 -2.01 2.41 8.26
CA THR A 127 -0.76 3.16 8.05
C THR A 127 0.43 2.47 8.70
N GLY A 128 0.27 1.99 9.95
CA GLY A 128 1.31 1.21 10.64
C GLY A 128 1.74 -0.03 9.87
N MET A 129 0.78 -0.80 9.32
CA MET A 129 1.09 -1.97 8.48
C MET A 129 1.86 -1.60 7.22
N LEU A 130 1.52 -0.50 6.54
CA LEU A 130 2.24 -0.04 5.36
C LEU A 130 3.67 0.43 5.69
N ILE A 131 3.87 1.06 6.84
CA ILE A 131 5.21 1.41 7.34
C ILE A 131 6.03 0.13 7.57
N THR A 132 5.45 -0.89 8.20
CA THR A 132 6.12 -2.20 8.37
C THR A 132 6.46 -2.84 7.02
N CYS A 133 5.57 -2.78 6.04
CA CYS A 133 5.84 -3.26 4.69
C CYS A 133 7.02 -2.51 4.05
N SER A 134 7.02 -1.18 4.14
CA SER A 134 8.12 -0.34 3.62
C SER A 134 9.47 -0.69 4.25
N MET A 135 9.52 -0.82 5.58
CA MET A 135 10.74 -1.26 6.28
C MET A 135 11.21 -2.64 5.82
N PHE A 136 10.27 -3.56 5.57
CA PHE A 136 10.60 -4.92 5.13
C PHE A 136 11.14 -4.94 3.69
N TRP A 137 10.62 -4.09 2.80
CA TRP A 137 11.17 -3.90 1.45
C TRP A 137 12.55 -3.25 1.48
N ILE A 138 12.78 -2.27 2.35
CA ILE A 138 14.11 -1.67 2.55
C ILE A 138 15.09 -2.72 3.08
N PHE A 139 14.67 -3.55 4.02
CA PHE A 139 15.51 -4.65 4.52
C PHE A 139 15.90 -5.64 3.41
N LEU A 140 14.96 -5.99 2.52
CA LEU A 140 15.23 -6.83 1.36
C LEU A 140 16.10 -6.15 0.29
N LEU A 141 16.08 -4.82 0.22
CA LEU A 141 16.89 -4.04 -0.71
C LEU A 141 18.36 -3.95 -0.27
N VAL A 142 18.60 -3.82 1.04
CA VAL A 142 19.94 -3.63 1.62
C VAL A 142 20.68 -4.97 1.80
N ARG A 143 19.94 -6.07 1.94
CA ARG A 143 20.48 -7.41 2.12
C ARG A 143 20.87 -8.07 0.80
#